data_AF-A0A235B101-F1
#
_entry.id   AF-A0A235B101-F1
#
_cell.length_a   1.000
_cell.length_b   1.000
_cell.length_c   1.000
_cell.angle_alpha   90.00
_cell.angle_beta   90.00
_cell.angle_gamma   90.00
#
_symmetry.space_group_name_H-M   'P 1'
#
loop_
_entity.id
_entity.type
_entity.pdbx_description
1 polymer ?
#
loop_
_entity_poly.entity_id
_entity_poly.type
_entity_poly.pdbx_seq_one_letter_code
_entity_poly.pdbx_strand_id
1 'polypeptide(L)' 'MTKMKKDFLWGGALAAHQFEGGWDAAGKGPSVIDVMTAGAHGVPREITETIEADKFYPNHEAIDFYHHYK' A
#
# COMPACT_ATOMS: atom_id res chain seq x y z
N MET A 1 -9.16 17.88 -36.19
CA MET A 1 -9.03 17.42 -34.79
C MET A 1 -8.72 15.94 -34.80
N THR A 2 -7.61 15.53 -34.18
CA THR A 2 -7.31 14.11 -33.95
C THR A 2 -8.10 13.61 -32.74
N LYS A 3 -8.71 12.43 -32.86
CA LYS A 3 -9.42 11.73 -31.77
C LYS A 3 -8.52 10.62 -31.22
N MET A 4 -8.67 10.31 -29.93
CA MET A 4 -8.08 9.10 -29.32
C MET A 4 -8.51 7.85 -30.10
N LYS A 5 -7.67 6.82 -30.09
CA LYS A 5 -8.03 5.53 -30.68
C LYS A 5 -9.28 4.97 -29.99
N LYS A 6 -10.11 4.26 -30.73
CA LYS A 6 -11.37 3.68 -30.20
C LYS A 6 -11.12 2.67 -29.08
N ASP A 7 -9.95 2.06 -29.08
CA ASP A 7 -9.48 1.01 -28.18
C ASP A 7 -8.46 1.53 -27.16
N PHE A 8 -8.42 2.85 -26.93
CA PHE A 8 -7.56 3.40 -25.89
C PHE A 8 -7.97 2.84 -24.51
N LEU A 9 -6.99 2.24 -23.82
CA LEU A 9 -7.19 1.58 -22.53
C LEU A 9 -7.22 2.61 -21.40
N TRP A 10 -8.39 3.20 -21.19
CA TRP A 10 -8.67 3.99 -19.99
C TRP A 10 -8.78 3.07 -18.78
N GLY A 11 -8.23 3.50 -17.65
CA GLY A 11 -8.26 2.73 -16.42
C GLY A 11 -7.75 3.52 -15.22
N GLY A 12 -7.52 2.82 -14.12
CA GLY A 12 -6.89 3.32 -12.90
C GLY A 12 -5.65 2.49 -12.55
N ALA A 13 -4.77 3.06 -11.73
CA ALA A 13 -3.53 2.42 -11.30
C ALA A 13 -3.38 2.54 -9.78
N LEU A 14 -2.89 1.47 -9.16
CA LEU A 14 -2.60 1.33 -7.73
C LEU A 14 -1.37 0.43 -7.56
N ALA A 15 -0.77 0.39 -6.37
CA ALA A 15 0.30 -0.55 -6.03
C ALA A 15 -0.03 -1.29 -4.73
N ALA A 16 0.04 -2.62 -4.75
CA ALA A 16 -0.46 -3.54 -3.71
C ALA A 16 -0.36 -3.02 -2.27
N HIS A 17 0.86 -2.75 -1.80
CA HIS A 17 1.16 -2.30 -0.43
C HIS A 17 0.49 -0.98 0.00
N GLN A 18 -0.01 -0.17 -0.95
CA GLN A 18 -0.69 1.09 -0.65
C GLN A 18 -2.18 0.90 -0.40
N PHE A 19 -2.78 -0.21 -0.83
CA PHE A 19 -4.24 -0.37 -0.78
C PHE A 19 -4.73 -1.74 -0.34
N GLU A 20 -3.98 -2.82 -0.56
CA GLU A 20 -4.41 -4.18 -0.19
C GLU A 20 -4.66 -4.32 1.31
N GLY A 21 -3.71 -3.95 2.16
CA GLY A 21 -3.76 -4.35 3.56
C GLY A 21 -3.46 -5.85 3.70
N GLY A 22 -4.00 -6.51 4.73
CA GLY A 22 -3.83 -7.95 4.93
C GLY A 22 -2.37 -8.40 4.91
N TRP A 23 -1.47 -7.58 5.46
CA TRP A 23 -0.03 -7.66 5.19
C TRP A 23 0.65 -8.97 5.65
N ASP A 24 0.08 -9.67 6.63
CA ASP A 24 0.51 -10.96 7.16
C ASP A 24 -0.53 -12.09 6.93
N ALA A 25 -1.58 -11.80 6.17
CA ALA A 25 -2.65 -12.75 5.88
C ALA A 25 -2.21 -13.81 4.86
N ALA A 26 -2.82 -14.98 4.93
CA ALA A 26 -2.71 -16.06 3.95
C ALA A 26 -1.26 -16.48 3.59
N GLY A 27 -0.33 -16.32 4.53
CA GLY A 27 1.08 -16.71 4.34
C GLY A 27 1.93 -15.67 3.62
N LYS A 28 1.45 -14.43 3.44
CA LYS A 28 2.28 -13.33 2.96
C LYS A 28 3.38 -13.03 3.99
N GLY A 29 4.63 -12.96 3.52
CA GLY A 29 5.76 -12.52 4.33
C GLY A 29 5.87 -10.99 4.41
N PRO A 30 6.62 -10.45 5.40
CA PRO A 30 6.92 -9.03 5.49
C PRO A 30 7.69 -8.53 4.25
N SER A 31 7.29 -7.38 3.74
CA SER A 31 8.00 -6.63 2.69
C SER A 31 8.79 -5.46 3.27
N VAL A 32 9.60 -4.78 2.45
CA VAL A 32 10.36 -3.59 2.87
C VAL A 32 9.47 -2.46 3.41
N ILE A 33 8.21 -2.39 2.97
CA ILE A 33 7.28 -1.33 3.39
C ILE A 33 6.63 -1.66 4.74
N ASP A 34 6.55 -2.94 5.11
CA ASP A 34 5.92 -3.40 6.35
C ASP A 34 6.73 -3.03 7.60
N VAL A 35 7.96 -2.51 7.42
CA VAL A 35 8.82 -1.94 8.47
C VAL A 35 8.98 -0.42 8.36
N MET A 36 8.16 0.25 7.53
CA MET A 36 8.16 1.71 7.38
C MET A 36 7.01 2.36 8.16
N THR A 37 7.32 3.18 9.15
CA THR A 37 6.30 3.86 9.96
C THR A 37 5.55 4.94 9.17
N ALA A 38 4.41 5.42 9.69
CA ALA A 38 3.79 6.62 9.15
C ALA A 38 4.71 7.85 9.30
N GLY A 39 4.60 8.75 8.33
CA GLY A 39 5.25 10.06 8.37
C GLY A 39 4.22 11.16 8.14
N ALA A 40 4.68 12.41 8.15
CA ALA A 40 3.87 13.58 7.88
C ALA A 40 4.73 14.69 7.26
N HIS A 41 4.14 15.85 6.96
CA HIS A 41 4.93 17.00 6.53
C HIS A 41 5.92 17.40 7.63
N GLY A 42 7.21 17.41 7.30
CA GLY A 42 8.29 17.67 8.26
C GLY A 42 8.65 16.51 9.19
N VAL A 43 7.96 15.36 9.07
CA VAL A 43 8.24 14.15 9.87
C VAL A 43 8.50 13.00 8.91
N PRO A 44 9.77 12.59 8.70
CA PRO A 44 10.08 11.49 7.80
C PRO A 44 9.50 10.17 8.33
N ARG A 45 9.21 9.25 7.42
CA ARG A 45 8.96 7.85 7.77
C ARG A 45 10.25 7.25 8.34
N GLU A 46 10.12 6.40 9.33
CA GLU A 46 11.24 5.65 9.92
C GLU A 46 11.27 4.24 9.33
N ILE A 47 12.46 3.71 9.06
CA ILE A 47 12.67 2.29 8.74
C ILE A 47 13.13 1.60 10.01
N THR A 48 12.35 0.62 10.45
CA THR A 48 12.61 -0.17 11.67
C THR A 48 13.30 -1.50 11.31
N GLU A 49 14.11 -2.04 12.22
CA GLU A 49 14.78 -3.34 11.99
C GLU A 49 13.79 -4.51 12.04
N THR A 50 12.76 -4.38 12.87
CA THR A 50 11.67 -5.34 13.04
C THR A 50 10.36 -4.58 13.20
N ILE A 51 9.23 -5.30 13.19
CA ILE A 51 7.92 -4.69 13.41
C ILE A 51 7.74 -4.47 14.91
N GLU A 52 7.64 -3.20 15.30
CA GLU A 52 7.52 -2.76 16.69
C GLU A 52 6.04 -2.52 17.04
N ALA A 53 5.54 -3.15 18.11
CA ALA A 53 4.10 -3.15 18.44
C ALA A 53 3.54 -1.77 18.81
N ASP A 54 4.39 -0.82 19.20
CA ASP A 54 4.04 0.55 19.57
C ASP A 54 4.17 1.56 18.42
N LYS A 55 4.58 1.11 17.23
CA LYS A 55 4.68 1.94 16.02
C LYS A 55 3.53 1.71 15.07
N PHE A 56 3.18 2.78 14.34
CA PHE A 56 2.12 2.74 13.33
C PHE A 56 2.69 2.51 11.93
N TYR A 57 2.36 1.37 11.33
CA TYR A 57 2.73 0.98 9.97
C TYR A 57 1.49 1.06 9.07
N PRO A 58 1.28 2.16 8.32
CA PRO A 58 0.02 2.41 7.61
C PRO A 58 -0.28 1.38 6.51
N ASN A 59 0.74 0.66 6.04
CA ASN A 59 0.63 -0.32 4.98
C ASN A 59 0.07 -1.67 5.45
N HIS A 60 0.04 -1.91 6.77
CA HIS A 60 -0.47 -3.17 7.33
C HIS A 60 -1.96 -3.36 7.06
N GLU A 61 -2.75 -2.30 7.27
CA GLU A 61 -4.18 -2.25 6.99
C GLU A 61 -4.49 -1.54 5.65
N ALA A 62 -3.72 -0.52 5.30
CA ALA A 62 -3.93 0.30 4.10
C ALA A 62 -5.39 0.80 3.99
N ILE A 63 -6.11 0.43 2.92
CA ILE A 63 -7.57 0.67 2.80
C ILE A 63 -8.36 -0.63 2.79
N ASP A 64 -7.75 -1.72 3.23
CA ASP A 64 -8.31 -3.05 3.31
C ASP A 64 -8.93 -3.59 2.00
N PHE A 65 -8.34 -3.23 0.85
CA PHE A 65 -8.79 -3.74 -0.44
C PHE A 65 -8.73 -5.26 -0.52
N TYR A 66 -7.83 -5.91 0.23
CA TYR A 66 -7.74 -7.36 0.31
C TYR A 66 -9.08 -8.02 0.66
N HIS A 67 -9.89 -7.40 1.51
CA HIS A 67 -11.25 -7.87 1.81
C HIS A 67 -12.34 -7.14 1.01
N HIS A 68 -12.05 -5.93 0.51
CA HIS A 68 -13.02 -5.05 -0.14
C HIS A 68 -12.89 -4.94 -1.67
N TYR A 69 -12.17 -5.85 -2.33
CA TYR A 69 -11.94 -5.77 -3.79
C TYR A 69 -13.20 -6.00 -4.65
N LYS A 70 -14.30 -6.49 -4.06
CA LYS A 70 -15.58 -6.78 -4.75
C LYS A 70 -16.61 -5.68 -4.56
#